data_AF-A0A7Y2NGG4-F1
#
_entry.id   AF-A0A7Y2NGG4-F1
#
_cell.length_a   1.000
_cell.length_b   1.000
_cell.length_c   1.000
_cell.angle_alpha   90.00
_cell.angle_beta   90.00
_cell.angle_gamma   90.00
#
_symmetry.space_group_name_H-M   'P 1'
#
loop_
_entity.id
_entity.type
_entity.pdbx_description
1 polymer ?
#
loop_
_entity_poly.entity_id
_entity_poly.type
_entity_poly.pdbx_seq_one_letter_code
_entity_poly.pdbx_strand_id
1 'polypeptide(L)'
;MLPLLRDHGFEDGTPQKLWRHDGERIAHIELSCLSTYEAKVRDATTASFLVRLGLSLPGYSATLDPFQRDYVKSGPNGPRPSEPQMPIRGMVCPAASPPLVRGRWGKEVQALWQVETPAECDAAAVDLAGQFADYVLDWLRRDWDFAELLHLLEGPDPSPILVLAQNGSHLWLDAELAGSPIRNAHIAMVKSWLSGGARG
;
A
#
# COMPACT_ATOMS: atom_id res chain seq x y z
N MET A 1 10.65 -11.98 -8.60
CA MET A 1 10.05 -10.77 -8.03
C MET A 1 10.81 -9.49 -8.35
N LEU A 2 12.08 -9.32 -7.92
CA LEU A 2 12.84 -8.10 -8.20
C LEU A 2 13.00 -7.76 -9.71
N PRO A 3 13.25 -8.73 -10.61
CA PRO A 3 13.25 -8.45 -12.05
C PRO A 3 11.91 -7.90 -12.55
N LEU A 4 10.79 -8.56 -12.19
CA LEU A 4 9.43 -8.11 -12.54
C LEU A 4 9.17 -6.66 -12.10
N LEU A 5 9.52 -6.30 -10.87
CA LEU A 5 9.29 -4.94 -10.37
C LEU A 5 10.20 -3.92 -11.08
N ARG A 6 11.45 -4.28 -11.38
CA ARG A 6 12.38 -3.43 -12.15
C ARG A 6 11.90 -3.19 -13.58
N ASP A 7 11.38 -4.23 -14.24
CA ASP A 7 10.77 -4.12 -15.58
C ASP A 7 9.54 -3.19 -15.57
N HIS A 8 9.01 -2.88 -14.39
CA HIS A 8 7.93 -1.92 -14.17
C HIS A 8 8.38 -0.63 -13.48
N GLY A 9 9.68 -0.32 -13.53
CA GLY A 9 10.24 0.98 -13.13
C GLY A 9 10.53 1.15 -11.64
N PHE A 10 10.41 0.09 -10.82
CA PHE A 10 10.82 0.13 -9.40
C PHE A 10 12.36 0.05 -9.27
N GLU A 11 13.00 1.18 -9.55
CA GLU A 11 14.46 1.30 -9.64
C GLU A 11 15.14 1.76 -8.35
N ASP A 12 14.39 2.31 -7.39
CA ASP A 12 14.92 2.81 -6.11
C ASP A 12 14.31 2.02 -4.93
N GLY A 13 15.07 1.92 -3.84
CA GLY A 13 14.64 1.11 -2.72
C GLY A 13 15.71 0.61 -1.75
N THR A 14 15.24 -0.22 -0.84
CA THR A 14 15.99 -1.11 0.03
C THR A 14 15.56 -2.56 -0.27
N PRO A 15 16.19 -3.59 0.32
CA PRO A 15 15.73 -4.96 0.15
C PRO A 15 14.27 -5.21 0.54
N GLN A 16 13.71 -4.39 1.44
CA GLN A 16 12.36 -4.53 1.98
C GLN A 16 11.37 -3.54 1.40
N LYS A 17 11.83 -2.45 0.77
CA LYS A 17 10.96 -1.38 0.27
C LYS A 17 11.42 -0.97 -1.11
N LEU A 18 10.50 -0.93 -2.06
CA LEU A 18 10.80 -0.55 -3.44
C LEU A 18 9.83 0.55 -3.84
N TRP A 19 10.31 1.53 -4.60
CA TRP A 19 9.47 2.57 -5.15
C TRP A 19 9.88 2.97 -6.55
N ARG A 20 8.92 3.55 -7.27
CA ARG A 20 9.14 4.20 -8.56
C ARG A 20 8.58 5.60 -8.54
N HIS A 21 9.24 6.49 -9.26
CA HIS A 21 8.76 7.83 -9.53
C HIS A 21 8.25 7.88 -10.97
N ASP A 22 7.06 8.44 -11.16
CA ASP A 22 6.46 8.70 -12.46
C ASP A 22 6.00 10.17 -12.49
N GLY A 23 6.94 11.04 -12.89
CA GLY A 23 6.82 12.48 -12.62
C GLY A 23 6.76 12.78 -11.13
N GLU A 24 5.70 13.46 -10.69
CA GLU A 24 5.43 13.74 -9.28
C GLU A 24 4.73 12.61 -8.52
N ARG A 25 4.30 11.57 -9.25
CA ARG A 25 3.64 10.40 -8.70
C ARG A 25 4.68 9.44 -8.13
N ILE A 26 4.39 8.86 -6.96
CA ILE A 26 5.27 7.88 -6.33
C ILE A 26 4.46 6.63 -6.01
N ALA A 27 4.88 5.49 -6.53
CA ALA A 27 4.34 4.19 -6.16
C ALA A 27 5.33 3.46 -5.25
N HIS A 28 4.81 2.77 -4.24
CA HIS A 28 5.57 2.14 -3.16
C HIS A 28 5.09 0.72 -2.90
N ILE A 29 6.03 -0.18 -2.64
CA ILE A 29 5.82 -1.56 -2.21
C ILE A 29 6.74 -1.81 -1.01
N GLU A 30 6.21 -2.38 0.05
CA GLU A 30 6.94 -2.75 1.26
C GLU A 30 6.65 -4.20 1.66
N LEU A 31 7.72 -4.97 1.87
CA LEU A 31 7.71 -6.30 2.44
C LEU A 31 8.17 -6.20 3.89
N SER A 32 7.26 -6.40 4.84
CA SER A 32 7.54 -6.32 6.27
C SER A 32 7.57 -7.73 6.88
N CYS A 33 8.74 -8.21 7.26
CA CYS A 33 8.86 -9.39 8.13
C CYS A 33 8.33 -9.08 9.54
N LEU A 34 7.80 -10.08 10.23
CA LEU A 34 7.30 -9.91 11.59
C LEU A 34 8.44 -9.73 12.59
N SER A 35 8.29 -8.76 13.48
CA SER A 35 9.09 -8.72 14.72
C SER A 35 8.74 -9.90 15.63
N THR A 36 9.61 -10.26 16.58
CA THR A 36 9.33 -11.34 17.55
C THR A 36 8.01 -11.14 18.30
N TYR A 37 7.69 -9.90 18.65
CA TYR A 37 6.43 -9.56 19.31
C TYR A 37 5.22 -9.80 18.39
N GLU A 38 5.29 -9.30 17.16
CA GLU A 38 4.20 -9.47 16.19
C GLU A 38 3.99 -10.92 15.78
N ALA A 39 5.08 -11.67 15.60
CA ALA A 39 5.07 -13.10 15.34
C ALA A 39 4.29 -13.84 16.44
N LYS A 40 4.56 -13.53 17.71
CA LYS A 40 3.83 -14.09 18.86
C LYS A 40 2.35 -13.69 18.87
N VAL A 41 2.03 -12.42 18.60
CA VAL A 41 0.64 -11.93 18.61
C VAL A 41 -0.20 -12.57 17.51
N ARG A 42 0.42 -12.88 16.36
CA ARG A 42 -0.24 -13.42 15.17
C ARG A 42 -0.11 -14.95 15.05
N ASP A 43 0.42 -15.61 16.08
CA ASP A 43 0.71 -17.05 16.10
C ASP A 43 1.46 -17.50 14.84
N ALA A 44 2.59 -16.86 14.59
CA ALA A 44 3.42 -17.04 13.40
C ALA A 44 4.92 -16.94 13.75
N THR A 45 5.77 -17.18 12.77
CA THR A 45 7.24 -17.04 12.91
C THR A 45 7.71 -15.65 12.46
N THR A 46 8.94 -15.29 12.80
CA THR A 46 9.59 -14.07 12.28
C THR A 46 9.97 -14.16 10.80
N ALA A 47 9.95 -15.36 10.22
CA ALA A 47 10.11 -15.55 8.77
C ALA A 47 8.83 -15.20 8.00
N SER A 48 7.69 -15.14 8.69
CA SER A 48 6.40 -14.73 8.11
C SER A 48 6.41 -13.23 7.78
N PHE A 49 5.64 -12.83 6.78
CA PHE A 49 5.70 -11.47 6.26
C PHE A 49 4.36 -10.94 5.71
N LEU A 50 4.27 -9.62 5.63
CA LEU A 50 3.17 -8.86 5.06
C LEU A 50 3.69 -8.06 3.87
N VAL A 51 2.83 -7.82 2.87
CA VAL A 51 3.15 -6.96 1.75
C VAL A 51 2.16 -5.80 1.70
N ARG A 52 2.71 -4.58 1.82
CA ARG A 52 1.98 -3.31 1.79
C ARG A 52 2.34 -2.53 0.53
N LEU A 53 1.41 -1.71 0.08
CA LEU A 53 1.56 -0.89 -1.11
C LEU A 53 0.95 0.48 -0.91
N GLY A 54 1.44 1.46 -1.66
CA GLY A 54 0.92 2.82 -1.61
C GLY A 54 1.21 3.61 -2.87
N LEU A 55 0.43 4.66 -3.07
CA LEU A 55 0.50 5.55 -4.22
C LEU A 55 0.26 7.00 -3.75
N SER A 56 1.20 7.89 -4.05
CA SER A 56 0.97 9.34 -4.03
C SER A 56 0.44 9.82 -5.37
N LEU A 57 -0.47 10.79 -5.35
CA LEU A 57 -0.90 11.49 -6.57
C LEU A 57 0.12 12.58 -6.95
N PRO A 58 0.13 13.06 -8.20
CA PRO A 58 0.87 14.28 -8.56
C PRO A 58 0.48 15.45 -7.64
N GLY A 59 1.43 16.33 -7.29
CA GLY A 59 1.21 17.38 -6.30
C GLY A 59 1.07 16.89 -4.85
N TYR A 60 0.93 15.57 -4.62
CA TYR A 60 0.86 14.94 -3.30
C TYR A 60 2.27 14.60 -2.82
N SER A 61 3.04 15.63 -2.46
CA SER A 61 4.42 15.40 -2.01
C SER A 61 4.49 15.01 -0.53
N ALA A 62 5.42 14.12 -0.19
CA ALA A 62 5.74 13.78 1.20
C ALA A 62 6.19 15.01 2.03
N THR A 63 6.55 16.12 1.36
CA THR A 63 6.88 17.40 1.99
C THR A 63 5.67 18.29 2.27
N LEU A 64 4.49 17.96 1.74
CA LEU A 64 3.23 18.64 2.05
C LEU A 64 2.46 17.99 3.19
N ASP A 65 2.82 16.78 3.62
CA ASP A 65 2.29 16.16 4.83
C ASP A 65 2.77 16.96 6.06
N PRO A 66 1.90 17.72 6.75
CA PRO A 66 2.30 18.57 7.86
C PRO A 66 2.79 17.77 9.08
N PHE A 67 2.51 16.47 9.15
CA PHE A 67 2.93 15.61 10.25
C PHE A 67 4.32 14.99 10.03
N GLN A 68 4.77 14.88 8.78
CA GLN A 68 5.99 14.14 8.45
C GLN A 68 7.01 14.90 7.61
N ARG A 69 6.67 16.12 7.12
CA ARG A 69 7.54 16.95 6.28
C ARG A 69 8.99 17.04 6.76
N ASP A 70 9.20 17.21 8.07
CA ASP A 70 10.52 17.47 8.63
C ASP A 70 11.34 16.18 8.89
N TYR A 71 10.74 15.00 8.67
CA TYR A 71 11.37 13.69 8.91
C TYR A 71 11.46 12.81 7.66
N VAL A 72 11.18 13.35 6.47
CA VAL A 72 11.27 12.59 5.22
C VAL A 72 12.74 12.33 4.86
N LYS A 73 13.15 11.07 4.96
CA LYS A 73 14.47 10.64 4.49
C LYS A 73 14.54 10.78 2.97
N SER A 74 15.68 11.18 2.43
CA SER A 74 15.89 11.25 0.97
C SER A 74 16.75 10.08 0.46
N GLY A 75 16.44 9.63 -0.75
CA GLY A 75 17.20 8.68 -1.56
C GLY A 75 17.85 9.38 -2.75
N PRO A 76 18.55 8.63 -3.63
CA PRO A 76 19.22 9.20 -4.80
C PRO A 76 18.25 9.84 -5.80
N ASN A 77 17.00 9.38 -5.86
CA ASN A 77 16.00 9.85 -6.82
C ASN A 77 14.90 10.73 -6.20
N GLY A 78 15.06 11.19 -4.95
CA GLY A 78 14.08 12.03 -4.26
C GLY A 78 13.71 11.54 -2.86
N PRO A 79 12.58 11.99 -2.28
CA PRO A 79 12.14 11.55 -0.95
C PRO A 79 11.86 10.05 -0.94
N ARG A 80 12.27 9.36 0.13
CA ARG A 80 11.94 7.96 0.36
C ARG A 80 10.50 7.91 0.86
N PRO A 81 9.55 7.38 0.07
CA PRO A 81 8.19 7.25 0.54
C PRO A 81 8.10 6.22 1.66
N SER A 82 7.10 6.41 2.52
CA SER A 82 6.59 5.35 3.37
C SER A 82 5.11 5.15 3.11
N GLU A 83 4.62 3.93 3.28
CA GLU A 83 3.21 3.62 3.03
C GLU A 83 2.27 4.59 3.78
N PRO A 84 2.46 4.92 5.08
CA PRO A 84 1.57 5.85 5.79
C PRO A 84 1.51 7.27 5.25
N GLN A 85 2.48 7.69 4.43
CA GLN A 85 2.50 9.00 3.78
C GLN A 85 1.70 9.02 2.46
N MET A 86 1.30 7.86 1.96
CA MET A 86 0.55 7.74 0.73
C MET A 86 -0.95 7.87 1.01
N PRO A 87 -1.72 8.67 0.26
CA PRO A 87 -3.16 8.79 0.48
C PRO A 87 -3.93 7.56 -0.01
N ILE A 88 -3.39 6.86 -1.00
CA ILE A 88 -3.94 5.62 -1.54
C ILE A 88 -3.00 4.50 -1.13
N ARG A 89 -3.53 3.53 -0.38
CA ARG A 89 -2.74 2.52 0.31
C ARG A 89 -3.43 1.19 0.31
N GLY A 90 -2.68 0.13 0.58
CA GLY A 90 -3.30 -1.16 0.85
C GLY A 90 -2.39 -2.32 1.16
N MET A 91 -3.01 -3.48 1.34
CA MET A 91 -2.34 -4.75 1.61
C MET A 91 -2.62 -5.78 0.52
N VAL A 92 -1.58 -6.50 0.13
CA VAL A 92 -1.68 -7.71 -0.71
C VAL A 92 -1.94 -8.90 0.21
N CYS A 93 -2.81 -9.81 -0.19
CA CYS A 93 -3.22 -10.96 0.61
C CYS A 93 -2.79 -12.27 -0.07
N PRO A 94 -2.36 -13.32 0.67
CA PRO A 94 -2.12 -14.64 0.09
C PRO A 94 -3.28 -15.13 -0.77
N ALA A 95 -3.01 -15.86 -1.86
CA ALA A 95 -4.07 -16.31 -2.77
C ALA A 95 -5.07 -17.27 -2.10
N ALA A 96 -4.63 -18.03 -1.10
CA ALA A 96 -5.47 -18.92 -0.32
C ALA A 96 -6.27 -18.22 0.79
N SER A 97 -6.10 -16.90 0.96
CA SER A 97 -6.79 -16.16 2.01
C SER A 97 -8.31 -16.22 1.83
N PRO A 98 -9.08 -16.39 2.92
CA PRO A 98 -10.53 -16.45 2.84
C PRO A 98 -11.10 -15.16 2.25
N PRO A 99 -12.25 -15.22 1.56
CA PRO A 99 -12.91 -14.05 1.03
C PRO A 99 -13.24 -13.05 2.15
N LEU A 100 -13.32 -11.77 1.81
CA LEU A 100 -13.63 -10.70 2.78
C LEU A 100 -14.94 -10.95 3.53
N VAL A 101 -14.86 -11.17 4.84
CA VAL A 101 -16.03 -11.33 5.71
C VAL A 101 -16.24 -10.05 6.52
N ARG A 102 -17.47 -9.55 6.63
CA ARG A 102 -17.79 -8.42 7.53
C ARG A 102 -17.66 -8.87 8.99
N GLY A 103 -16.54 -8.55 9.62
CA GLY A 103 -16.26 -8.72 11.04
C GLY A 103 -16.71 -7.53 11.90
N ARG A 104 -16.33 -7.56 13.18
CA ARG A 104 -16.79 -6.60 14.20
C ARG A 104 -16.18 -5.20 14.03
N TRP A 105 -15.08 -5.10 13.28
CA TRP A 105 -14.30 -3.87 13.05
C TRP A 105 -14.18 -3.47 11.57
N GLY A 106 -14.91 -4.13 10.66
CA GLY A 106 -14.77 -3.93 9.22
C GLY A 106 -14.86 -5.25 8.46
N LYS A 107 -14.31 -5.33 7.24
CA LYS A 107 -14.10 -6.62 6.59
C LYS A 107 -12.81 -7.28 7.15
N GLU A 108 -12.73 -8.60 7.22
CA GLU A 108 -11.56 -9.34 7.72
C GLU A 108 -11.04 -10.27 6.62
N VAL A 109 -9.72 -10.24 6.37
CA VAL A 109 -8.99 -11.11 5.44
C VAL A 109 -7.61 -11.42 6.04
N GLN A 110 -7.10 -12.62 5.79
CA GLN A 110 -5.72 -12.95 6.14
C GLN A 110 -4.78 -12.26 5.14
N ALA A 111 -3.90 -11.37 5.62
CA ALA A 111 -2.89 -10.70 4.80
C ALA A 111 -1.47 -11.26 5.02
N LEU A 112 -1.34 -12.27 5.88
CA LEU A 112 -0.07 -12.82 6.35
C LEU A 112 0.30 -14.10 5.61
N TRP A 113 1.44 -14.09 4.93
CA TRP A 113 2.12 -15.32 4.51
C TRP A 113 2.83 -15.92 5.72
N GLN A 114 2.31 -17.04 6.23
CA GLN A 114 2.96 -17.81 7.28
C GLN A 114 4.03 -18.70 6.65
N VAL A 115 5.26 -18.58 7.13
CA VAL A 115 6.41 -19.32 6.60
C VAL A 115 7.19 -19.92 7.76
N GLU A 116 7.33 -21.24 7.77
CA GLU A 116 8.11 -21.98 8.76
C GLU A 116 9.28 -22.74 8.10
N THR A 117 9.16 -23.02 6.81
CA THR A 117 10.13 -23.80 6.05
C THR A 117 10.65 -23.07 4.80
N PRO A 118 11.83 -23.44 4.27
CA PRO A 118 12.32 -22.90 2.99
C PRO A 118 11.37 -23.16 1.81
N ALA A 119 10.70 -24.33 1.77
CA ALA A 119 9.77 -24.66 0.70
C ALA A 119 8.52 -23.76 0.70
N GLU A 120 8.03 -23.37 1.88
CA GLU A 120 6.94 -22.40 2.01
C GLU A 120 7.37 -20.99 1.60
N CYS A 121 8.64 -20.62 1.84
CA CYS A 121 9.20 -19.36 1.36
C CYS A 121 9.20 -19.31 -0.17
N ASP A 122 9.64 -20.38 -0.83
CA ASP A 122 9.63 -20.47 -2.29
C ASP A 122 8.19 -20.41 -2.85
N ALA A 123 7.26 -21.13 -2.24
CA ALA A 123 5.85 -21.10 -2.62
C ALA A 123 5.24 -19.69 -2.45
N ALA A 124 5.53 -19.02 -1.35
CA ALA A 124 5.07 -17.65 -1.09
C ALA A 124 5.67 -16.65 -2.08
N ALA A 125 6.93 -16.82 -2.48
CA ALA A 125 7.57 -15.99 -3.49
C ALA A 125 6.94 -16.14 -4.88
N VAL A 126 6.54 -17.36 -5.26
CA VAL A 126 5.80 -17.63 -6.50
C VAL A 126 4.41 -17.02 -6.46
N ASP A 127 3.66 -17.25 -5.37
CA ASP A 127 2.34 -16.66 -5.15
C ASP A 127 2.38 -15.13 -5.26
N LEU A 128 3.28 -14.48 -4.52
CA LEU A 128 3.44 -13.03 -4.54
C LEU A 128 3.80 -12.50 -5.93
N ALA A 129 4.68 -13.19 -6.67
CA ALA A 129 5.03 -12.80 -8.03
C ALA A 129 3.82 -12.89 -8.98
N GLY A 130 2.99 -13.93 -8.84
CA GLY A 130 1.73 -14.08 -9.58
C GLY A 130 0.77 -12.94 -9.28
N GLN A 131 0.57 -12.62 -8.01
CA GLN A 131 -0.31 -11.52 -7.61
C GLN A 131 0.18 -10.14 -8.08
N PHE A 132 1.50 -9.92 -8.09
CA PHE A 132 2.08 -8.73 -8.69
C PHE A 132 1.75 -8.60 -10.17
N ALA A 133 1.96 -9.67 -10.93
CA ALA A 133 1.66 -9.69 -12.36
C ALA A 133 0.16 -9.56 -12.66
N ASP A 134 -0.69 -10.22 -11.87
CA ASP A 134 -2.11 -10.37 -12.17
C ASP A 134 -2.92 -9.10 -11.90
N TYR A 135 -2.62 -8.34 -10.84
CA TYR A 135 -3.47 -7.21 -10.45
C TYR A 135 -2.79 -6.07 -9.69
N VAL A 136 -1.76 -6.32 -8.87
CA VAL A 136 -1.17 -5.26 -8.03
C VAL A 136 -0.53 -4.17 -8.88
N LEU A 137 0.19 -4.55 -9.94
CA LEU A 137 0.83 -3.59 -10.83
C LEU A 137 -0.18 -2.75 -11.60
N ASP A 138 -1.30 -3.34 -12.02
CA ASP A 138 -2.38 -2.63 -12.71
C ASP A 138 -3.08 -1.65 -11.78
N TRP A 139 -3.33 -2.05 -10.54
CA TRP A 139 -3.85 -1.14 -9.52
C TRP A 139 -2.90 0.03 -9.26
N LEU A 140 -1.60 -0.24 -9.12
CA LEU A 140 -0.56 0.78 -8.95
C LEU A 140 -0.40 1.68 -10.18
N ARG A 141 -0.88 1.27 -11.36
CA ARG A 141 -0.87 2.05 -12.60
C ARG A 141 -2.08 2.96 -12.75
N ARG A 142 -3.24 2.57 -12.18
CA ARG A 142 -4.50 3.32 -12.30
C ARG A 142 -4.28 4.82 -12.10
N ASP A 143 -4.88 5.60 -12.99
CA ASP A 143 -4.94 7.05 -12.85
C ASP A 143 -6.06 7.38 -11.87
N TRP A 144 -5.65 7.91 -10.73
CA TRP A 144 -6.52 8.37 -9.67
C TRP A 144 -6.59 9.88 -9.72
N ASP A 145 -7.78 10.43 -9.59
CA ASP A 145 -7.95 11.87 -9.45
C ASP A 145 -8.26 12.26 -7.99
N PHE A 146 -8.04 13.54 -7.69
CA PHE A 146 -8.22 14.08 -6.35
C PHE A 146 -9.69 14.08 -5.88
N ALA A 147 -10.66 14.14 -6.79
CA ALA A 147 -12.07 14.10 -6.44
C ALA A 147 -12.51 12.67 -6.07
N GLU A 148 -12.04 11.66 -6.80
CA GLU A 148 -12.20 10.25 -6.45
C GLU A 148 -11.57 9.95 -5.09
N LEU A 149 -10.32 10.40 -4.87
CA LEU A 149 -9.66 10.24 -3.58
C LEU A 149 -10.44 10.94 -2.44
N LEU A 150 -10.93 12.16 -2.67
CA LEU A 150 -11.72 12.87 -1.66
C LEU A 150 -13.01 12.10 -1.32
N HIS A 151 -13.70 11.59 -2.34
CA HIS A 151 -14.92 10.81 -2.15
C HIS A 151 -14.65 9.55 -1.30
N LEU A 152 -13.55 8.84 -1.55
CA LEU A 152 -13.15 7.69 -0.74
C LEU A 152 -12.80 8.08 0.70
N LEU A 153 -12.06 9.17 0.88
CA LEU A 153 -11.68 9.66 2.20
C LEU A 153 -12.84 10.30 2.96
N GLU A 154 -13.93 10.75 2.34
CA GLU A 154 -15.11 11.30 3.03
C GLU A 154 -16.22 10.25 3.21
N GLY A 155 -16.15 9.14 2.46
CA GLY A 155 -17.13 8.07 2.48
C GLY A 155 -17.35 7.45 3.88
N PRO A 156 -18.59 7.07 4.21
CA PRO A 156 -18.93 6.48 5.51
C PRO A 156 -18.44 5.03 5.65
N ASP A 157 -18.10 4.37 4.54
CA ASP A 157 -17.69 2.98 4.54
C ASP A 157 -16.23 2.84 5.02
N PRO A 158 -15.96 1.99 6.03
CA PRO A 158 -14.62 1.51 6.25
C PRO A 158 -14.30 0.63 5.04
N SER A 159 -13.41 1.14 4.20
CA SER A 159 -12.72 0.43 3.13
C SER A 159 -12.57 -1.08 3.43
N PRO A 160 -12.75 -1.99 2.45
CA PRO A 160 -11.99 -1.96 1.19
C PRO A 160 -12.81 -1.84 -0.10
N ILE A 161 -12.23 -1.11 -1.08
CA ILE A 161 -12.48 -1.32 -2.51
C ILE A 161 -11.72 -2.59 -2.93
N LEU A 162 -12.49 -3.57 -3.35
CA LEU A 162 -12.03 -4.82 -3.91
C LEU A 162 -11.77 -4.64 -5.40
N VAL A 163 -10.58 -4.99 -5.87
CA VAL A 163 -10.49 -5.70 -7.16
C VAL A 163 -10.66 -7.16 -6.80
N LEU A 164 -11.86 -7.70 -6.98
CA LEU A 164 -12.01 -9.16 -7.09
C LEU A 164 -11.50 -9.51 -8.47
N ALA A 165 -10.21 -9.84 -8.58
CA ALA A 165 -9.76 -10.50 -9.78
C ALA A 165 -10.45 -11.88 -9.83
N GLN A 166 -10.73 -12.39 -11.04
CA GLN A 166 -11.42 -13.66 -11.22
C GLN A 166 -10.70 -14.86 -10.56
N ASN A 167 -9.43 -14.68 -10.19
CA ASN A 167 -8.59 -15.64 -9.46
C ASN A 167 -8.76 -15.59 -7.93
N GLY A 168 -9.65 -14.75 -7.39
CA GLY A 168 -9.90 -14.64 -5.95
C GLY A 168 -8.88 -13.80 -5.18
N SER A 169 -8.02 -13.03 -5.86
CA SER A 169 -7.11 -12.12 -5.17
C SER A 169 -7.83 -10.90 -4.59
N HIS A 170 -7.26 -10.35 -3.52
CA HIS A 170 -7.84 -9.23 -2.79
C HIS A 170 -6.81 -8.12 -2.62
N LEU A 171 -7.23 -6.90 -2.90
CA LEU A 171 -6.55 -5.70 -2.48
C LEU A 171 -7.41 -5.00 -1.44
N TRP A 172 -6.82 -4.72 -0.27
CA TRP A 172 -7.49 -3.92 0.75
C TRP A 172 -7.01 -2.49 0.63
N LEU A 173 -7.89 -1.51 0.41
CA LEU A 173 -7.49 -0.11 0.52
C LEU A 173 -7.47 0.33 1.98
N ASP A 174 -6.35 0.79 2.51
CA ASP A 174 -6.28 1.42 3.85
C ASP A 174 -6.66 2.91 3.79
N ALA A 175 -7.76 3.23 3.09
CA ALA A 175 -8.33 4.57 3.11
C ALA A 175 -8.86 4.84 4.53
N GLU A 176 -7.93 5.36 5.32
CA GLU A 176 -7.89 5.62 6.75
C GLU A 176 -9.21 5.53 7.54
N LEU A 177 -9.11 4.95 8.73
CA LEU A 177 -10.23 4.79 9.65
C LEU A 177 -10.96 6.13 9.87
N ALA A 178 -12.29 6.12 9.82
CA ALA A 178 -13.08 7.34 9.99
C ALA A 178 -12.69 8.08 11.28
N GLY A 179 -12.32 9.35 11.15
CA GLY A 179 -11.87 10.18 12.26
C GLY A 179 -10.40 10.02 12.66
N SER A 180 -9.61 9.17 11.98
CA SER A 180 -8.17 9.08 12.25
C SER A 180 -7.45 10.41 11.92
N PRO A 181 -6.38 10.77 12.67
CA PRO A 181 -5.59 11.95 12.36
C PRO A 181 -5.03 11.95 10.94
N ILE A 182 -4.58 10.79 10.44
CA ILE A 182 -3.99 10.65 9.11
C ILE A 182 -5.07 10.79 8.02
N ARG A 183 -6.29 10.26 8.22
CA ARG A 183 -7.43 10.51 7.32
C ARG A 183 -7.69 11.99 7.17
N ASN A 184 -7.79 12.69 8.30
CA ASN A 184 -8.11 14.11 8.34
C ASN A 184 -7.01 14.95 7.69
N ALA A 185 -5.75 14.55 7.86
CA ALA A 185 -4.61 15.15 7.17
C ALA A 185 -4.75 15.02 5.65
N HIS A 186 -5.03 13.79 5.17
CA HIS A 186 -5.19 13.53 3.75
C HIS A 186 -6.39 14.30 3.16
N ILE A 187 -7.54 14.34 3.84
CA ILE A 187 -8.70 15.14 3.44
C ILE A 187 -8.33 16.62 3.30
N ALA A 188 -7.63 17.17 4.31
CA ALA A 188 -7.24 18.57 4.30
C ALA A 188 -6.30 18.90 3.13
N MET A 189 -5.33 18.03 2.84
CA MET A 189 -4.41 18.18 1.71
C MET A 189 -5.17 18.16 0.37
N VAL A 190 -6.05 17.18 0.18
CA VAL A 190 -6.85 17.06 -1.05
C VAL A 190 -7.75 18.27 -1.24
N LYS A 191 -8.43 18.75 -0.19
CA LYS A 191 -9.25 19.97 -0.24
C LYS A 191 -8.43 21.22 -0.55
N SER A 192 -7.23 21.32 0.01
CA SER A 192 -6.30 22.43 -0.26
C SER A 192 -5.89 22.44 -1.74
N TRP A 193 -5.57 21.27 -2.29
CA TRP A 193 -5.23 21.12 -3.71
C TRP A 193 -6.39 21.52 -4.63
N LEU A 194 -7.60 21.00 -4.36
CA LEU A 194 -8.79 21.29 -5.16
C LEU A 194 -9.23 22.76 -5.09
N SER A 195 -9.06 23.42 -3.94
CA SER A 195 -9.39 24.85 -3.76
C SER A 195 -8.30 25.81 -4.25
N GLY A 196 -7.04 25.36 -4.25
CA GLY A 196 -5.88 26.15 -4.63
C GLY A 196 -5.67 26.35 -6.13
N GLY A 197 -6.36 25.56 -6.98
CA GLY A 197 -6.35 25.68 -8.44
C GLY A 197 -4.95 25.67 -9.06
N ALA A 198 -4.48 24.50 -9.49
CA ALA A 198 -3.33 24.29 -10.39
C ALA A 198 -2.24 25.37 -10.32
N ARG A 199 -1.26 25.21 -9.43
CA ARG A 199 0.03 25.89 -9.60
C ARG A 199 1.08 24.86 -9.97
N GLY A 200 1.31 24.72 -11.27
CA GLY A 200 2.42 23.99 -11.87
C GLY A 200 1.97 22.70 -12.52
#